data_AF-A0A4R2RCW6-F1
#
_entry.id   AF-A0A4R2RCW6-F1
#
_cell.length_a   1.000
_cell.length_b   1.000
_cell.length_c   1.000
_cell.angle_alpha   90.00
_cell.angle_beta   90.00
_cell.angle_gamma   90.00
#
_symmetry.space_group_name_H-M   'P 1'
#
loop_
_entity.id
_entity.type
_entity.pdbx_description
1 polymer ?
#
loop_
_entity_poly.entity_id
_entity_poly.type
_entity_poly.pdbx_seq_one_letter_code
_entity_poly.pdbx_strand_id
1 'polypeptide(L)'
;MENKMFSIEINHSFNVEQKTWDNQIYLKLYVSMFASGLVAALGAEQTVTLLAIASFMNERGECYPTQEQIAQRIGVTRKTAATYIRKLLKFRYHNYPLITREKQRVPSKSPNEYSIYTILPIAQIAIFNGKVEPAMSKTELTMSKTATMTMGNCLPTNYNQTNKNHNNKTSAGDVGTIPTDRGGTVGTRSNDHRAGDVGELSNQETVLRHPRDVIEYFCKCYRDCYTVNYNPNWSRDVGPVKNKLLAVYTSEQIRRIIDTVFAEYEIRWKKEKYPRPSIGQLVSWLSNEALAVAEEKQERPATIPEVKKHGGRSVEAILSLLGRRREAG
;
A
#
# COMPACT_ATOMS: atom_id res chain seq x y z
N MET A 1 2.07 -0.04 34.10
CA MET A 1 1.33 0.23 32.85
C MET A 1 1.05 -1.11 32.20
N GLU A 2 -0.21 -1.38 31.84
CA GLU A 2 -0.55 -2.58 31.05
C GLU A 2 0.14 -2.49 29.69
N ASN A 3 1.02 -3.43 29.38
CA ASN A 3 1.67 -3.52 28.07
C ASN A 3 0.70 -4.13 27.05
N LYS A 4 -0.32 -3.38 26.63
CA LYS A 4 -1.24 -3.82 25.58
C LYS A 4 -0.48 -3.90 24.26
N MET A 5 -0.57 -4.97 23.49
CA MET A 5 0.13 -5.15 22.20
C MET A 5 -0.77 -4.77 21.02
N PHE A 6 -2.01 -5.25 21.02
CA PHE A 6 -3.06 -4.76 20.14
C PHE A 6 -4.43 -4.99 20.78
N SER A 7 -5.47 -4.30 20.29
CA SER A 7 -6.84 -4.48 20.77
C SER A 7 -7.84 -4.26 19.64
N ILE A 8 -9.06 -4.74 19.84
CA ILE A 8 -10.20 -4.47 18.97
C ILE A 8 -11.20 -3.62 19.72
N GLU A 9 -11.68 -2.56 19.08
CA GLU A 9 -12.75 -1.70 19.58
C GLU A 9 -13.91 -1.76 18.58
N ILE A 10 -15.10 -2.05 19.08
CA ILE A 10 -16.33 -2.10 18.29
C ILE A 10 -17.17 -0.90 18.74
N ASN A 11 -17.50 -0.03 17.80
CA ASN A 11 -18.31 1.15 18.03
C ASN A 11 -19.67 0.97 17.33
N HIS A 12 -20.74 0.99 18.12
CA HIS A 12 -22.11 0.80 17.65
C HIS A 12 -22.85 2.12 17.83
N SER A 13 -23.06 2.85 16.73
CA SER A 13 -23.64 4.19 16.75
C SER A 13 -24.89 4.27 15.89
N PHE A 14 -25.93 4.94 16.39
CA PHE A 14 -27.12 5.22 15.59
C PHE A 14 -26.93 6.50 14.78
N ASN A 15 -26.93 6.38 13.46
CA ASN A 15 -26.89 7.49 12.54
C ASN A 15 -28.29 8.13 12.47
N VAL A 16 -28.46 9.29 13.12
CA VAL A 16 -29.76 9.96 13.25
C VAL A 16 -30.29 10.46 11.90
N GLU A 17 -29.39 10.86 10.99
CA GLU A 17 -29.75 11.38 9.66
C GLU A 17 -30.27 10.27 8.75
N GLN A 18 -29.53 9.16 8.67
CA GLN A 18 -29.88 8.01 7.84
C GLN A 18 -30.88 7.05 8.52
N LYS A 19 -31.11 7.24 9.83
CA LYS A 19 -31.88 6.33 10.69
C LYS A 19 -31.36 4.88 10.63
N THR A 20 -30.06 4.70 10.50
CA THR A 20 -29.38 3.39 10.43
C THR A 20 -28.45 3.16 11.61
N TRP A 21 -28.20 1.90 11.96
CA TRP A 21 -27.15 1.54 12.92
C TRP A 21 -25.84 1.31 12.17
N ASP A 22 -24.81 2.04 12.57
CA ASP A 22 -23.46 1.93 12.02
C ASP A 22 -22.58 1.13 12.98
N ASN A 23 -21.95 0.08 12.45
CA ASN A 23 -21.02 -0.78 13.17
C ASN A 23 -19.61 -0.58 12.65
N GLN A 24 -18.76 0.04 13.45
CA GLN A 24 -17.36 0.30 13.11
C GLN A 24 -16.45 -0.54 13.99
N ILE A 25 -15.61 -1.36 13.35
CA ILE A 25 -14.61 -2.18 14.03
C ILE A 25 -13.23 -1.55 13.82
N TYR A 26 -12.57 -1.21 14.91
CA TYR A 26 -11.25 -0.61 14.96
C TYR A 26 -10.24 -1.62 15.47
N LEU A 27 -9.16 -1.82 14.72
CA LEU A 27 -7.99 -2.57 15.18
C LEU A 27 -6.94 -1.57 15.67
N LYS A 28 -6.72 -1.52 16.99
CA LYS A 28 -5.71 -0.65 17.61
C LYS A 28 -4.40 -1.42 17.76
N LEU A 29 -3.35 -0.93 17.12
CA LEU A 29 -1.99 -1.47 17.28
C LEU A 29 -1.19 -0.58 18.20
N TYR A 30 -0.62 -1.15 19.25
CA TYR A 30 0.22 -0.41 20.19
C TYR A 30 1.70 -0.55 19.82
N VAL A 31 2.48 0.51 20.10
CA VAL A 31 3.92 0.56 19.81
C VAL A 31 4.70 -0.56 20.53
N SER A 32 4.24 -0.96 21.70
CA SER A 32 4.70 -2.13 22.47
C SER A 32 4.76 -3.42 21.64
N MET A 33 3.85 -3.63 20.67
CA MET A 33 3.89 -4.80 19.78
C MET A 33 5.18 -4.88 18.97
N PHE A 34 5.70 -3.71 18.59
CA PHE A 34 6.97 -3.59 17.87
C PHE A 34 8.14 -3.61 18.86
N ALA A 35 8.04 -2.84 19.94
CA ALA A 35 9.11 -2.70 20.93
C ALA A 35 9.44 -4.00 21.69
N SER A 36 8.46 -4.89 21.86
CA SER A 36 8.66 -6.22 22.48
C SER A 36 9.45 -7.20 21.60
N GLY A 37 9.67 -6.87 20.33
CA GLY A 37 10.26 -7.79 19.36
C GLY A 37 9.30 -8.87 18.86
N LEU A 38 8.02 -8.83 19.25
CA LEU A 38 7.01 -9.78 18.77
C LEU A 38 6.85 -9.73 17.24
N VAL A 39 6.74 -8.53 16.67
CA VAL A 39 6.64 -8.36 15.20
C VAL A 39 7.90 -8.86 14.48
N ALA A 40 9.08 -8.62 15.06
CA ALA A 40 10.34 -9.09 14.50
C ALA A 40 10.41 -10.63 14.51
N ALA A 41 9.95 -11.26 15.60
CA ALA A 41 9.91 -12.72 15.73
C ALA A 41 8.84 -13.37 14.83
N LEU A 42 7.68 -12.73 14.67
CA LEU A 42 6.61 -13.19 13.78
C LEU A 42 7.02 -13.07 12.31
N GLY A 43 7.63 -11.95 11.94
CA GLY A 43 7.83 -11.56 10.55
C GLY A 43 6.62 -10.83 9.97
N ALA A 44 6.82 -10.13 8.84
CA ALA A 44 5.80 -9.31 8.21
C ALA A 44 4.59 -10.12 7.74
N GLU A 45 4.82 -11.29 7.13
CA GLU A 45 3.75 -12.14 6.59
C GLU A 45 2.78 -12.61 7.69
N GLN A 46 3.36 -13.10 8.80
CA GLN A 46 2.61 -13.66 9.92
C GLN A 46 1.91 -12.55 10.71
N THR A 47 2.56 -11.39 10.86
CA THR A 47 1.96 -10.21 11.49
C THR A 47 0.74 -9.76 10.70
N VAL A 48 0.85 -9.58 9.39
CA VAL A 48 -0.28 -9.17 8.54
C VAL A 48 -1.39 -10.23 8.54
N THR A 49 -1.03 -11.52 8.55
CA THR A 49 -2.00 -12.62 8.65
C THR A 49 -2.75 -12.60 9.99
N LEU A 50 -2.06 -12.32 11.10
CA LEU A 50 -2.68 -12.18 12.42
C LEU A 50 -3.70 -11.04 12.45
N LEU A 51 -3.33 -9.87 11.92
CA LEU A 51 -4.21 -8.70 11.85
C LEU A 51 -5.43 -8.98 10.95
N ALA A 52 -5.23 -9.68 9.83
CA ALA A 52 -6.32 -10.10 8.95
C ALA A 52 -7.29 -11.06 9.66
N ILE A 53 -6.80 -12.01 10.45
CA ILE A 53 -7.66 -12.89 11.26
C ILE A 53 -8.42 -12.06 12.32
N ALA A 54 -7.72 -11.18 13.03
CA ALA A 54 -8.29 -10.33 14.07
C ALA A 54 -9.45 -9.45 13.54
N SER A 55 -9.38 -8.99 12.29
CA SER A 55 -10.46 -8.21 11.67
C SER A 55 -11.76 -8.99 11.38
N PHE A 56 -11.83 -10.29 11.73
CA PHE A 56 -13.05 -11.10 11.72
C PHE A 56 -13.50 -11.51 13.13
N MET A 57 -12.95 -10.88 14.17
CA MET A 57 -13.26 -11.17 15.56
C MET A 57 -14.65 -10.65 15.94
N ASN A 58 -15.41 -11.46 16.66
CA ASN A 58 -16.66 -11.06 17.29
C ASN A 58 -16.45 -10.53 18.72
N GLU A 59 -17.53 -10.17 19.41
CA GLU A 59 -17.50 -9.69 20.79
C GLU A 59 -16.93 -10.71 21.80
N ARG A 60 -16.95 -12.01 21.45
CA ARG A 60 -16.43 -13.10 22.29
C ARG A 60 -14.94 -13.37 22.08
N GLY A 61 -14.28 -12.65 21.18
CA GLY A 61 -12.87 -12.89 20.85
C GLY A 61 -12.64 -13.99 19.82
N GLU A 62 -13.71 -14.50 19.21
CA GLU A 62 -13.67 -15.58 18.22
C GLU A 62 -13.64 -15.01 16.80
N CYS A 63 -12.72 -15.49 15.99
CA CYS A 63 -12.53 -15.08 14.60
C CYS A 63 -13.05 -16.16 13.65
N TYR A 64 -13.89 -15.77 12.69
CA TYR A 64 -14.51 -16.70 11.71
C TYR A 64 -14.11 -16.50 10.24
N PRO A 65 -12.82 -16.26 9.90
CA PRO A 65 -12.41 -16.14 8.51
C PRO A 65 -12.30 -17.50 7.79
N THR A 66 -12.71 -17.50 6.53
CA THR A 66 -12.25 -18.49 5.54
C THR A 66 -10.82 -18.19 5.08
N GLN A 67 -10.12 -19.20 4.56
CA GLN A 67 -8.79 -19.01 3.98
C GLN A 67 -8.82 -18.05 2.78
N GLU A 68 -9.92 -18.06 2.02
CA GLU A 68 -10.12 -17.18 0.88
C GLU A 68 -10.26 -15.72 1.32
N GLN A 69 -11.06 -15.45 2.35
CA GLN A 69 -11.22 -14.13 2.93
C GLN A 69 -9.89 -13.56 3.46
N ILE A 70 -9.06 -14.40 4.10
CA ILE A 70 -7.72 -13.98 4.54
C ILE A 70 -6.84 -13.66 3.34
N ALA A 71 -6.82 -14.54 2.33
CA ALA A 71 -6.03 -14.38 1.12
C ALA A 71 -6.37 -13.07 0.38
N GLN A 72 -7.67 -12.77 0.23
CA GLN A 72 -8.15 -11.53 -0.36
C GLN A 72 -7.72 -10.31 0.43
N ARG A 73 -7.83 -10.32 1.78
CA ARG A 73 -7.43 -9.18 2.61
C ARG A 73 -5.93 -8.88 2.56
N ILE A 74 -5.10 -9.92 2.47
CA ILE A 74 -3.63 -9.74 2.49
C ILE A 74 -3.00 -9.73 1.10
N GLY A 75 -3.81 -9.89 0.03
CA GLY A 75 -3.35 -9.81 -1.36
C GLY A 75 -2.48 -10.99 -1.81
N VAL A 76 -2.77 -12.20 -1.34
CA VAL A 76 -2.02 -13.42 -1.70
C VAL A 76 -2.95 -14.52 -2.19
N THR A 77 -2.37 -15.62 -2.70
CA THR A 77 -3.17 -16.80 -3.07
C THR A 77 -3.71 -17.52 -1.84
N ARG A 78 -4.84 -18.22 -1.97
CA ARG A 78 -5.39 -19.09 -0.92
C ARG A 78 -4.36 -20.08 -0.36
N LYS A 79 -3.52 -20.68 -1.21
CA LYS A 79 -2.45 -21.61 -0.81
C LYS A 79 -1.39 -20.93 0.07
N THR A 80 -1.03 -19.70 -0.26
CA THR A 80 -0.10 -18.89 0.54
C THR A 80 -0.71 -18.54 1.89
N ALA A 81 -1.96 -18.06 1.92
CA ALA A 81 -2.68 -17.77 3.16
C ALA A 81 -2.77 -19.01 4.07
N ALA A 82 -3.11 -20.18 3.52
CA ALA A 82 -3.11 -21.44 4.27
C ALA A 82 -1.73 -21.79 4.85
N THR A 83 -0.64 -21.43 4.17
CA THR A 83 0.72 -21.62 4.66
C THR A 83 1.06 -20.67 5.80
N TYR A 84 0.67 -19.39 5.69
CA TYR A 84 0.86 -18.41 6.75
C TYR A 84 0.07 -18.76 8.01
N ILE A 85 -1.19 -19.19 7.87
CA ILE A 85 -2.02 -19.66 8.98
C ILE A 85 -1.34 -20.85 9.69
N ARG A 86 -0.82 -21.82 8.92
CA ARG A 86 -0.10 -22.97 9.49
C ARG A 86 1.15 -22.55 10.27
N LYS A 87 1.93 -21.59 9.76
CA LYS A 87 3.09 -21.03 10.47
C LYS A 87 2.65 -20.32 11.77
N LEU A 88 1.60 -19.50 11.70
CA LEU A 88 1.07 -18.74 12.83
C LEU A 88 0.53 -19.64 13.96
N LEU A 89 -0.15 -20.75 13.61
CA LEU A 89 -0.61 -21.75 14.59
C LEU A 89 0.54 -22.49 15.28
N LYS A 90 1.69 -22.65 14.61
CA LYS A 90 2.91 -23.27 15.17
C LYS A 90 3.75 -22.28 15.98
N PHE A 91 3.61 -20.98 15.72
CA PHE A 91 4.40 -19.95 16.36
C PHE A 91 4.18 -19.93 17.88
N ARG A 92 5.25 -19.74 18.63
CA ARG A 92 5.25 -19.60 20.08
C ARG A 92 6.07 -18.37 20.45
N TYR A 93 5.49 -17.50 21.28
CA TYR A 93 6.21 -16.36 21.85
C TYR A 93 6.37 -16.62 23.34
N HIS A 94 7.62 -16.67 23.81
CA HIS A 94 7.95 -17.12 25.17
C HIS A 94 7.28 -18.46 25.55
N ASN A 95 7.27 -19.43 24.63
CA ASN A 95 6.62 -20.75 24.76
C ASN A 95 5.08 -20.76 24.79
N TYR A 96 4.42 -19.62 24.61
CA TYR A 96 2.95 -19.55 24.55
C TYR A 96 2.43 -19.46 23.11
N PRO A 97 1.35 -20.18 22.77
CA PRO A 97 0.66 -19.99 21.49
C PRO A 97 0.07 -18.59 21.39
N LEU A 98 0.16 -17.99 20.20
CA LEU A 98 -0.45 -16.70 19.93
C LEU A 98 -1.91 -16.83 19.48
N ILE A 99 -2.18 -17.86 18.67
CA ILE A 99 -3.51 -18.21 18.19
C ILE A 99 -3.77 -19.70 18.35
N THR A 100 -5.04 -20.05 18.52
CA THR A 100 -5.54 -21.43 18.45
C THR A 100 -6.58 -21.54 17.33
N ARG A 101 -6.84 -22.76 16.89
CA ARG A 101 -7.87 -23.06 15.89
C ARG A 101 -8.68 -24.27 16.34
N GLU A 102 -9.99 -24.09 16.41
CA GLU A 102 -10.96 -25.17 16.54
C GLU A 102 -11.67 -25.39 15.21
N LYS A 103 -12.02 -26.65 14.92
CA LYS A 103 -12.84 -27.00 13.76
C LYS A 103 -14.22 -27.36 14.27
N GLN A 104 -15.23 -26.61 13.85
CA GLN A 104 -16.62 -26.88 14.21
C GLN A 104 -17.39 -27.35 12.99
N ARG A 105 -18.28 -28.33 13.21
CA ARG A 105 -19.26 -28.78 12.23
C ARG A 105 -20.65 -28.50 12.79
N VAL A 106 -21.49 -27.87 11.98
CA VAL A 106 -22.91 -27.66 12.32
C VAL A 106 -23.73 -28.50 11.35
N PRO A 107 -24.13 -29.73 11.74
CA PRO A 107 -24.80 -30.69 10.86
C PRO A 107 -26.06 -30.13 10.18
N SER A 108 -26.72 -29.17 10.83
CA SER A 108 -27.95 -28.54 10.36
C SER A 108 -27.76 -27.44 9.31
N LYS A 109 -26.55 -26.87 9.17
CA LYS A 109 -26.30 -25.71 8.28
C LYS A 109 -25.33 -26.00 7.14
N SER A 110 -24.38 -26.92 7.33
CA SER A 110 -23.39 -27.23 6.30
C SER A 110 -22.79 -28.61 6.52
N PRO A 111 -22.57 -29.38 5.45
CA PRO A 111 -21.80 -30.62 5.55
C PRO A 111 -20.33 -30.36 5.91
N ASN A 112 -19.82 -29.14 5.67
CA ASN A 112 -18.41 -28.79 5.80
C ASN A 112 -18.05 -28.24 7.19
N GLU A 113 -16.85 -28.61 7.65
CA GLU A 113 -16.22 -28.00 8.83
C GLU A 113 -15.79 -26.56 8.53
N TYR A 114 -15.97 -25.66 9.50
CA TYR A 114 -15.37 -24.34 9.48
C TYR A 114 -14.36 -24.19 10.62
N SER A 115 -13.40 -23.28 10.42
CA SER A 115 -12.36 -22.99 11.40
C SER A 115 -12.74 -21.76 12.22
N ILE A 116 -12.70 -21.90 13.54
CA ILE A 116 -12.81 -20.81 14.50
C ILE A 116 -11.41 -20.56 15.04
N TYR A 117 -10.93 -19.33 14.94
CA TYR A 117 -9.64 -18.94 15.49
C TYR A 117 -9.85 -18.12 16.75
N THR A 118 -9.06 -18.39 17.78
CA THR A 118 -9.03 -17.56 18.99
C THR A 118 -7.65 -16.96 19.12
N ILE A 119 -7.57 -15.66 19.32
CA ILE A 119 -6.31 -14.99 19.61
C ILE A 119 -6.16 -14.89 21.12
N LEU A 120 -5.08 -15.48 21.65
CA LEU A 120 -4.96 -15.68 23.09
C LEU A 120 -4.55 -14.40 23.82
N PRO A 121 -5.12 -14.11 25.02
CA PRO A 121 -4.78 -12.92 25.81
C PRO A 121 -3.30 -12.79 26.17
N ILE A 122 -2.53 -13.87 26.21
CA ILE A 122 -1.07 -13.88 26.45
C ILE A 122 -0.29 -13.19 25.32
N ALA A 123 -0.91 -13.01 24.15
CA ALA A 123 -0.48 -12.02 23.16
C ALA A 123 -0.52 -10.56 23.69
N GLN A 124 -0.89 -10.37 24.97
CA GLN A 124 -1.15 -9.11 25.67
C GLN A 124 -2.18 -8.26 24.94
N ILE A 125 -3.27 -8.91 24.54
CA ILE A 125 -4.40 -8.27 23.88
C ILE A 125 -5.39 -7.93 24.99
N ALA A 126 -5.48 -6.66 25.36
CA ALA A 126 -6.55 -6.20 26.22
C ALA A 126 -7.79 -5.97 25.37
N ILE A 127 -8.79 -6.84 25.54
CA ILE A 127 -10.12 -6.67 24.97
C ILE A 127 -11.02 -6.22 26.15
N PHE A 128 -11.57 -5.01 26.07
CA PHE A 128 -12.52 -4.37 27.02
C PHE A 128 -12.17 -4.38 28.52
N ASN A 129 -11.51 -3.35 29.07
CA ASN A 129 -11.28 -3.18 30.53
C ASN A 129 -10.79 -4.45 31.29
N GLY A 130 -10.34 -5.47 30.57
CA GLY A 130 -9.99 -6.78 31.11
C GLY A 130 -8.57 -6.76 31.60
N LYS A 131 -8.36 -7.33 32.80
CA LYS A 131 -7.03 -7.53 33.38
C LYS A 131 -6.18 -8.32 32.39
N VAL A 132 -5.13 -7.69 31.87
CA VAL A 132 -4.08 -8.39 31.13
C VAL A 132 -3.31 -9.21 32.16
N GLU A 133 -3.28 -10.53 32.01
CA GLU A 133 -2.38 -11.36 32.81
C GLU A 133 -0.94 -10.91 32.50
N PRO A 134 -0.20 -10.38 33.49
CA PRO A 134 1.13 -9.87 33.24
C PRO A 134 2.02 -11.02 32.77
N ALA A 135 2.59 -10.89 31.58
CA ALA A 135 3.69 -11.76 31.19
C ALA A 135 4.81 -11.57 32.23
N MET A 136 5.19 -12.67 32.85
CA MET A 136 5.99 -12.71 34.08
C MET A 136 7.14 -11.72 34.08
N SER A 137 7.26 -11.00 35.20
CA SER A 137 8.37 -10.12 35.53
C SER A 137 9.71 -10.84 35.33
N LYS A 138 10.66 -10.14 34.72
CA LYS A 138 12.09 -10.47 34.79
C LYS A 138 12.48 -10.61 36.26
N THR A 139 12.54 -11.83 36.77
CA THR A 139 13.26 -12.13 38.00
C THR A 139 14.10 -13.39 37.78
N GLU A 140 15.41 -13.13 37.78
CA GLU A 140 16.51 -14.04 38.12
C GLU A 140 16.85 -15.21 37.17
N LEU A 141 17.71 -14.81 36.23
CA LEU A 141 18.79 -15.62 35.69
C LEU A 141 19.76 -16.02 36.82
N THR A 142 19.49 -17.11 37.55
CA THR A 142 20.49 -17.73 38.42
C THR A 142 21.39 -18.66 37.60
N MET A 143 22.69 -18.36 37.63
CA MET A 143 23.73 -19.01 36.87
C MET A 143 23.84 -20.51 37.15
N SER A 144 23.97 -21.30 36.10
CA SER A 144 24.61 -22.62 36.15
C SER A 144 25.87 -22.56 35.31
N LYS A 145 27.03 -22.57 35.97
CA LYS A 145 28.34 -22.82 35.35
C LYS A 145 28.34 -24.21 34.71
N THR A 146 28.93 -24.28 33.53
CA THR A 146 29.97 -25.25 33.08
C THR A 146 29.68 -25.75 31.68
N ALA A 147 30.27 -25.10 30.67
CA ALA A 147 30.78 -25.76 29.47
C ALA A 147 31.64 -24.75 28.70
N THR A 148 32.94 -24.89 28.86
CA THR A 148 34.00 -24.22 28.13
C THR A 148 33.87 -24.56 26.64
N MET A 149 33.57 -23.60 25.76
CA MET A 149 34.00 -23.65 24.35
C MET A 149 34.40 -22.25 23.85
N THR A 150 35.71 -22.10 23.86
CA THR A 150 36.63 -21.30 23.06
C THR A 150 36.16 -20.85 21.66
N MET A 151 36.34 -19.54 21.45
CA MET A 151 36.66 -18.77 20.20
C MET A 151 35.58 -18.43 19.16
N GLY A 152 35.55 -17.14 18.81
CA GLY A 152 35.11 -16.67 17.49
C GLY A 152 34.60 -15.22 17.44
N ASN A 153 35.50 -14.24 17.48
CA ASN A 153 35.22 -12.86 17.02
C ASN A 153 34.55 -12.88 15.63
N CYS A 154 33.47 -12.13 15.43
CA CYS A 154 33.13 -11.49 14.15
C CYS A 154 32.06 -10.41 14.35
N LEU A 155 32.47 -9.15 14.15
CA LEU A 155 31.62 -8.00 13.80
C LEU A 155 31.13 -8.13 12.34
N PRO A 156 30.24 -7.24 11.84
CA PRO A 156 29.13 -7.60 10.98
C PRO A 156 29.47 -7.58 9.49
N THR A 157 28.74 -8.37 8.70
CA THR A 157 28.65 -8.16 7.25
C THR A 157 27.20 -8.04 6.80
N ASN A 158 26.93 -6.81 6.36
CA ASN A 158 25.98 -6.44 5.32
C ASN A 158 26.06 -7.44 4.14
N TYR A 159 24.93 -8.02 3.76
CA TYR A 159 24.80 -8.74 2.50
C TYR A 159 23.47 -8.39 1.80
N ASN A 160 23.56 -7.39 0.94
CA ASN A 160 22.81 -7.37 -0.32
C ASN A 160 23.23 -8.61 -1.15
N GLN A 161 22.30 -9.53 -1.42
CA GLN A 161 22.48 -10.48 -2.51
C GLN A 161 21.17 -10.63 -3.30
N THR A 162 21.14 -9.85 -4.38
CA THR A 162 20.87 -10.30 -5.74
C THR A 162 20.00 -11.55 -5.93
N ASN A 163 18.82 -11.23 -6.45
CA ASN A 163 17.90 -12.04 -7.23
C ASN A 163 18.64 -12.99 -8.21
N LYS A 164 18.54 -14.31 -8.00
CA LYS A 164 18.87 -15.32 -9.02
C LYS A 164 17.59 -15.95 -9.53
N ASN A 165 17.19 -15.51 -10.71
CA ASN A 165 16.20 -16.16 -11.57
C ASN A 165 16.67 -17.58 -11.91
N HIS A 166 15.90 -18.59 -11.54
CA HIS A 166 15.98 -19.91 -12.14
C HIS A 166 14.74 -20.12 -13.04
N ASN A 167 14.93 -19.85 -14.34
CA ASN A 167 14.14 -20.49 -15.39
C ASN A 167 14.72 -21.89 -15.60
N ASN A 168 13.96 -22.92 -15.24
CA ASN A 168 14.34 -24.30 -15.57
C ASN A 168 13.65 -24.72 -16.87
N LYS A 169 14.51 -25.09 -17.81
CA LYS A 169 14.26 -25.48 -19.19
C LYS A 169 14.10 -27.01 -19.20
N THR A 170 12.96 -27.51 -19.67
CA THR A 170 12.77 -28.94 -19.95
C THR A 170 13.10 -29.21 -21.41
N SER A 171 14.08 -30.10 -21.63
CA SER A 171 14.48 -30.67 -22.92
C SER A 171 13.91 -32.09 -23.05
N ALA A 172 13.41 -32.44 -24.24
CA ALA A 172 13.36 -33.80 -24.78
C ALA A 172 13.28 -33.68 -26.31
N GLY A 173 14.37 -33.91 -27.02
CA GLY A 173 14.55 -35.05 -27.94
C GLY A 173 14.43 -34.54 -29.39
N ASP A 174 15.00 -35.09 -30.45
CA ASP A 174 15.96 -36.17 -30.71
C ASP A 174 16.31 -36.07 -32.23
N VAL A 175 17.46 -36.62 -32.63
CA VAL A 175 17.91 -37.00 -34.00
C VAL A 175 18.10 -35.93 -35.11
N GLY A 176 19.30 -35.92 -35.72
CA GLY A 176 19.47 -35.60 -37.15
C GLY A 176 20.76 -34.92 -37.57
N THR A 177 21.81 -35.70 -37.83
CA THR A 177 23.08 -35.32 -38.46
C THR A 177 22.92 -34.99 -39.96
N ILE A 178 23.64 -33.98 -40.49
CA ILE A 178 24.48 -34.00 -41.72
C ILE A 178 25.07 -32.58 -41.98
N PRO A 179 26.31 -32.45 -42.49
CA PRO A 179 27.07 -31.20 -42.53
C PRO A 179 27.09 -30.54 -43.91
N THR A 180 27.25 -29.22 -43.98
CA THR A 180 27.98 -28.55 -45.08
C THR A 180 28.44 -27.15 -44.70
N ASP A 181 29.72 -26.89 -44.98
CA ASP A 181 30.37 -25.61 -45.18
C ASP A 181 29.49 -24.53 -45.83
N ARG A 182 29.63 -23.28 -45.36
CA ARG A 182 30.06 -22.14 -46.19
C ARG A 182 30.18 -20.87 -45.35
N GLY A 183 31.32 -20.19 -45.52
CA GLY A 183 31.66 -18.94 -44.85
C GLY A 183 30.80 -17.74 -45.24
N GLY A 184 31.00 -16.64 -44.53
CA GLY A 184 30.34 -15.38 -44.84
C GLY A 184 30.49 -14.31 -43.76
N THR A 185 31.64 -13.63 -43.80
CA THR A 185 31.77 -12.17 -43.70
C THR A 185 31.34 -11.44 -42.41
N VAL A 186 32.37 -10.98 -41.70
CA VAL A 186 32.38 -9.90 -40.71
C VAL A 186 31.77 -8.63 -41.32
N GLY A 187 30.74 -8.09 -40.67
CA GLY A 187 30.12 -6.82 -41.01
C GLY A 187 29.81 -6.01 -39.75
N THR A 188 30.83 -5.34 -39.22
CA THR A 188 30.71 -4.35 -38.14
C THR A 188 29.97 -3.14 -38.70
N ARG A 189 28.69 -2.97 -38.34
CA ARG A 189 27.94 -1.74 -38.63
C ARG A 189 28.01 -0.81 -37.44
N SER A 190 28.93 0.14 -37.53
CA SER A 190 28.96 1.38 -36.75
C SER A 190 27.73 2.20 -37.12
N ASN A 191 26.87 2.50 -36.15
CA ASN A 191 25.82 3.50 -36.30
C ASN A 191 26.28 4.79 -35.62
N ASP A 192 27.03 5.59 -36.37
CA ASP A 192 27.21 7.01 -36.10
C ASP A 192 25.92 7.74 -36.48
N HIS A 193 25.17 8.19 -35.48
CA HIS A 193 24.09 9.16 -35.65
C HIS A 193 24.49 10.49 -35.00
N ARG A 194 25.28 11.22 -35.79
CA ARG A 194 25.13 12.64 -36.15
C ARG A 194 24.15 13.44 -35.27
N ALA A 195 24.72 14.24 -34.37
CA ALA A 195 24.07 15.39 -33.78
C ALA A 195 23.78 16.42 -34.87
N GLY A 196 22.52 16.80 -35.02
CA GLY A 196 22.11 17.84 -35.93
C GLY A 196 20.63 18.13 -35.78
N ASP A 197 20.34 19.41 -35.68
CA ASP A 197 19.05 20.07 -35.92
C ASP A 197 18.12 20.25 -34.70
N VAL A 198 18.24 21.43 -34.11
CA VAL A 198 17.35 21.97 -33.07
C VAL A 198 16.13 22.54 -33.79
N GLY A 199 15.30 21.63 -34.30
CA GLY A 199 14.07 21.96 -35.01
C GLY A 199 13.05 22.62 -34.09
N GLU A 200 12.54 23.75 -34.55
CA GLU A 200 11.44 24.55 -34.01
C GLU A 200 10.25 23.64 -33.63
N LEU A 201 9.99 23.53 -32.33
CA LEU A 201 9.00 22.62 -31.76
C LEU A 201 7.58 23.08 -32.10
N SER A 202 7.09 22.65 -33.25
CA SER A 202 5.67 22.75 -33.59
C SER A 202 4.86 22.04 -32.50
N ASN A 203 3.89 22.77 -31.95
CA ASN A 203 3.05 22.42 -30.80
C ASN A 203 2.00 21.36 -31.21
N GLN A 204 2.44 20.25 -31.82
CA GLN A 204 1.54 19.15 -32.16
C GLN A 204 1.12 18.46 -30.87
N GLU A 205 -0.14 18.70 -30.50
CA GLU A 205 -0.78 18.07 -29.36
C GLU A 205 -0.73 16.55 -29.53
N THR A 206 0.19 15.91 -28.81
CA THR A 206 0.39 14.47 -28.88
C THR A 206 -0.85 13.75 -28.38
N VAL A 207 -1.53 13.06 -29.30
CA VAL A 207 -2.71 12.27 -28.98
C VAL A 207 -2.28 11.03 -28.18
N LEU A 208 -2.79 10.91 -26.96
CA LEU A 208 -2.45 9.82 -26.04
C LEU A 208 -3.19 8.53 -26.43
N ARG A 209 -2.70 7.82 -27.45
CA ARG A 209 -3.33 6.58 -27.97
C ARG A 209 -2.70 5.31 -27.41
N HIS A 210 -1.40 5.34 -27.14
CA HIS A 210 -0.69 4.18 -26.62
C HIS A 210 -0.38 4.35 -25.13
N PRO A 211 -0.29 3.24 -24.36
CA PRO A 211 0.08 3.30 -22.95
C PRO A 211 1.42 4.01 -22.72
N ARG A 212 2.34 3.87 -23.68
CA ARG A 212 3.64 4.53 -23.65
C ARG A 212 3.50 6.05 -23.67
N ASP A 213 2.67 6.59 -24.56
CA ASP A 213 2.41 8.03 -24.68
C ASP A 213 1.85 8.59 -23.37
N VAL A 214 0.93 7.87 -22.73
CA VAL A 214 0.36 8.26 -21.43
C VAL A 214 1.42 8.29 -20.33
N ILE A 215 2.29 7.27 -20.27
CA ILE A 215 3.39 7.19 -19.29
C ILE A 215 4.40 8.31 -19.52
N GLU A 216 4.78 8.56 -20.78
CA GLU A 216 5.72 9.62 -21.15
C GLU A 216 5.14 11.01 -20.81
N TYR A 217 3.86 11.23 -21.08
CA TYR A 217 3.15 12.46 -20.69
C TYR A 217 3.14 12.64 -19.17
N PHE A 218 2.84 11.59 -18.41
CA PHE A 218 2.93 11.62 -16.95
C PHE A 218 4.33 11.95 -16.46
N CYS A 219 5.37 11.34 -17.04
CA CYS A 219 6.77 11.60 -16.67
C CYS A 219 7.18 13.03 -16.98
N LYS A 220 6.70 13.61 -18.09
CA LYS A 220 6.90 15.02 -18.43
C LYS A 220 6.28 15.93 -17.38
N CYS A 221 4.99 15.78 -17.08
CA CYS A 221 4.31 16.60 -16.06
C CYS A 221 4.95 16.45 -14.67
N TYR A 222 5.40 15.23 -14.33
CA TYR A 222 6.13 14.97 -13.09
C TYR A 222 7.45 15.74 -13.01
N ARG A 223 8.23 15.73 -14.10
CA ARG A 223 9.49 16.47 -14.18
C ARG A 223 9.26 17.98 -14.11
N ASP A 224 8.24 18.48 -14.80
CA ASP A 224 7.88 19.90 -14.83
C ASP A 224 7.45 20.39 -13.43
N CYS A 225 6.66 19.59 -12.69
CA CYS A 225 6.18 19.94 -11.36
C CYS A 225 7.24 19.81 -10.25
N TYR A 226 8.06 18.76 -10.29
CA TYR A 226 8.95 18.39 -9.17
C TYR A 226 10.44 18.54 -9.46
N THR A 227 10.84 18.90 -10.69
CA THR A 227 12.24 19.00 -11.13
C THR A 227 13.03 17.69 -10.94
N VAL A 228 12.34 16.54 -10.89
CA VAL A 228 12.94 15.21 -10.71
C VAL A 228 12.38 14.28 -11.79
N ASN A 229 13.23 13.41 -12.34
CA ASN A 229 12.79 12.41 -13.31
C ASN A 229 12.00 11.29 -12.62
N TYR A 230 10.79 11.00 -13.11
CA TYR A 230 10.07 9.79 -12.73
C TYR A 230 10.65 8.59 -13.50
N ASN A 231 10.97 7.50 -12.81
CA ASN A 231 11.48 6.28 -13.44
C ASN A 231 10.37 5.21 -13.52
N PRO A 232 9.64 5.12 -14.64
CA PRO A 232 8.53 4.18 -14.77
C PRO A 232 9.02 2.74 -14.81
N ASN A 233 8.28 1.82 -14.18
CA ASN A 233 8.52 0.40 -14.35
C ASN A 233 7.69 -0.11 -15.53
N TRP A 234 8.29 -0.10 -16.72
CA TRP A 234 7.61 -0.49 -17.96
C TRP A 234 6.92 -1.85 -17.91
N SER A 235 7.50 -2.83 -17.22
CA SER A 235 6.90 -4.17 -17.10
C SER A 235 5.62 -4.18 -16.25
N ARG A 236 5.57 -3.34 -15.22
CA ARG A 236 4.47 -3.30 -14.25
C ARG A 236 3.40 -2.26 -14.62
N ASP A 237 3.81 -1.13 -15.17
CA ASP A 237 2.97 0.06 -15.29
C ASP A 237 2.19 0.08 -16.63
N VAL A 238 2.71 -0.52 -17.70
CA VAL A 238 2.08 -0.53 -19.04
C VAL A 238 0.73 -1.25 -19.05
N GLY A 239 0.65 -2.43 -18.42
CA GLY A 239 -0.57 -3.24 -18.39
C GLY A 239 -1.76 -2.51 -17.75
N PRO A 240 -1.62 -2.00 -16.50
CA PRO A 240 -2.65 -1.20 -15.86
C PRO A 240 -3.05 0.06 -16.63
N VAL A 241 -2.10 0.80 -17.21
CA VAL A 241 -2.43 1.99 -18.03
C VAL A 241 -3.30 1.59 -19.23
N LYS A 242 -2.95 0.53 -19.94
CA LYS A 242 -3.75 0.01 -21.06
C LYS A 242 -5.15 -0.41 -20.61
N ASN A 243 -5.22 -1.24 -19.57
CA ASN A 243 -6.44 -1.94 -19.19
C ASN A 243 -7.40 -1.11 -18.33
N LYS A 244 -6.91 -0.05 -17.68
CA LYS A 244 -7.72 0.77 -16.76
C LYS A 244 -7.87 2.22 -17.18
N LEU A 245 -6.85 2.85 -17.75
CA LEU A 245 -6.97 4.24 -18.21
C LEU A 245 -7.52 4.28 -19.64
N LEU A 246 -6.79 3.71 -20.60
CA LEU A 246 -7.16 3.76 -22.02
C LEU A 246 -8.44 2.98 -22.34
N ALA A 247 -8.82 2.02 -21.49
CA ALA A 247 -10.08 1.28 -21.66
C ALA A 247 -11.32 2.05 -21.17
N VAL A 248 -11.15 3.04 -20.28
CA VAL A 248 -12.25 3.72 -19.58
C VAL A 248 -12.39 5.18 -20.00
N TYR A 249 -11.28 5.87 -20.25
CA TYR A 249 -11.26 7.30 -20.52
C TYR A 249 -10.76 7.60 -21.93
N THR A 250 -11.26 8.68 -22.51
CA THR A 250 -10.76 9.20 -23.78
C THR A 250 -9.38 9.83 -23.61
N SER A 251 -8.62 9.99 -24.70
CA SER A 251 -7.29 10.64 -24.65
C SER A 251 -7.33 12.05 -24.04
N GLU A 252 -8.39 12.81 -24.30
CA GLU A 252 -8.60 14.14 -23.71
C GLU A 252 -8.86 14.06 -22.20
N GLN A 253 -9.71 13.13 -21.77
CA GLN A 253 -9.97 12.91 -20.34
C GLN A 253 -8.70 12.49 -19.61
N ILE A 254 -7.90 11.57 -20.18
CA ILE A 254 -6.62 11.14 -19.59
C ILE A 254 -5.67 12.32 -19.43
N ARG A 255 -5.57 13.20 -20.43
CA ARG A 255 -4.77 14.42 -20.35
C ARG A 255 -5.26 15.32 -19.21
N ARG A 256 -6.56 15.64 -19.16
CA ARG A 256 -7.17 16.46 -18.08
C ARG A 256 -6.97 15.86 -16.70
N ILE A 257 -7.09 14.54 -16.57
CA ILE A 257 -6.83 13.80 -15.33
C ILE A 257 -5.39 14.02 -14.88
N ILE A 258 -4.41 13.77 -15.76
CA ILE A 258 -2.99 13.93 -15.43
C ILE A 258 -2.68 15.37 -15.05
N ASP A 259 -3.16 16.34 -15.82
CA ASP A 259 -2.94 17.76 -15.56
C ASP A 259 -3.54 18.19 -14.21
N THR A 260 -4.76 17.74 -13.93
CA THR A 260 -5.46 18.02 -12.65
C THR A 260 -4.75 17.36 -11.47
N VAL A 261 -4.24 16.13 -11.65
CA VAL A 261 -3.42 15.46 -10.64
C VAL A 261 -2.26 16.36 -10.25
N PHE A 262 -1.41 16.80 -11.20
CA PHE A 262 -0.24 17.60 -10.84
C PHE A 262 -0.57 19.01 -10.35
N ALA A 263 -1.68 19.60 -10.80
CA ALA A 263 -2.11 20.92 -10.31
C ALA A 263 -2.59 20.89 -8.85
N GLU A 264 -3.25 19.81 -8.42
CA GLU A 264 -3.96 19.76 -7.13
C GLU A 264 -3.35 18.78 -6.13
N TYR A 265 -2.36 17.96 -6.51
CA TYR A 265 -1.85 16.88 -5.66
C TYR A 265 -1.39 17.36 -4.29
N GLU A 266 -0.61 18.43 -4.25
CA GLU A 266 -0.06 19.00 -3.02
C GLU A 266 -1.14 19.45 -2.04
N ILE A 267 -2.29 19.88 -2.56
CA ILE A 267 -3.39 20.46 -1.78
C ILE A 267 -4.37 19.36 -1.34
N ARG A 268 -4.74 18.45 -2.25
CA ARG A 268 -5.85 17.52 -2.03
C ARG A 268 -5.41 16.12 -1.58
N TRP A 269 -4.33 15.61 -2.17
CA TRP A 269 -4.03 14.18 -2.09
C TRP A 269 -2.69 13.85 -1.43
N LYS A 270 -1.86 14.86 -1.16
CA LYS A 270 -0.59 14.69 -0.46
C LYS A 270 -0.80 14.16 0.94
N LYS A 271 -0.08 13.10 1.25
CA LYS A 271 0.01 12.48 2.57
C LYS A 271 1.48 12.24 2.89
N GLU A 272 1.84 12.16 4.16
CA GLU A 272 3.23 11.89 4.59
C GLU A 272 3.79 10.62 3.93
N LYS A 273 2.98 9.57 3.84
CA LYS A 273 3.34 8.30 3.18
C LYS A 273 3.41 8.38 1.64
N TYR A 274 2.70 9.34 1.04
CA TYR A 274 2.59 9.49 -0.42
C TYR A 274 2.86 10.94 -0.81
N PRO A 275 4.12 11.40 -0.67
CA PRO A 275 4.45 12.80 -0.84
C PRO A 275 4.33 13.27 -2.29
N ARG A 276 4.26 12.36 -3.26
CA ARG A 276 4.17 12.64 -4.71
C ARG A 276 3.25 11.63 -5.39
N PRO A 277 2.59 12.00 -6.51
CA PRO A 277 1.75 11.08 -7.26
C PRO A 277 2.60 9.98 -7.92
N SER A 278 2.02 8.81 -8.08
CA SER A 278 2.61 7.68 -8.81
C SER A 278 1.62 7.14 -9.84
N ILE A 279 2.15 6.49 -10.88
CA ILE A 279 1.31 5.84 -11.91
C ILE A 279 0.40 4.79 -11.28
N GLY A 280 0.86 4.09 -10.24
CA GLY A 280 0.05 3.11 -9.50
C GLY A 280 -1.20 3.72 -8.84
N GLN A 281 -1.09 4.94 -8.29
CA GLN A 281 -2.26 5.67 -7.76
C GLN A 281 -3.16 6.16 -8.89
N LEU A 282 -2.55 6.71 -9.95
CA LEU A 282 -3.24 7.23 -11.14
C LEU A 282 -4.16 6.18 -11.77
N VAL A 283 -3.67 4.96 -12.00
CA VAL A 283 -4.44 3.85 -12.60
C VAL A 283 -5.42 3.18 -11.61
N SER A 284 -5.51 3.66 -10.37
CA SER A 284 -6.36 3.08 -9.33
C SER A 284 -7.52 4.00 -8.99
N TRP A 285 -7.42 4.80 -7.92
CA TRP A 285 -8.51 5.65 -7.43
C TRP A 285 -8.33 7.11 -7.88
N LEU A 286 -7.10 7.52 -8.17
CA LEU A 286 -6.77 8.93 -8.39
C LEU A 286 -7.33 9.45 -9.72
N SER A 287 -7.53 8.60 -10.73
CA SER A 287 -8.13 9.01 -12.00
C SER A 287 -9.58 9.50 -11.85
N ASN A 288 -10.39 8.81 -11.05
CA ASN A 288 -11.79 9.17 -10.80
C ASN A 288 -11.88 10.50 -10.03
N GLU A 289 -11.11 10.62 -8.95
CA GLU A 289 -11.06 11.83 -8.13
C GLU A 289 -10.59 13.04 -8.94
N ALA A 290 -9.54 12.88 -9.74
CA ALA A 290 -9.02 13.96 -10.57
C ALA A 290 -9.99 14.35 -11.69
N LEU A 291 -10.71 13.40 -12.29
CA LEU A 291 -11.72 13.71 -13.29
C LEU A 291 -12.89 14.49 -12.68
N ALA A 292 -13.38 14.08 -11.50
CA ALA A 292 -14.44 14.80 -10.80
C ALA A 292 -14.04 16.25 -10.47
N VAL A 293 -12.79 16.47 -10.04
CA VAL A 293 -12.26 17.83 -9.81
C VAL A 293 -12.12 18.62 -11.11
N ALA A 294 -11.75 17.96 -12.22
CA ALA A 294 -11.65 18.61 -13.52
C ALA A 294 -13.03 19.03 -14.05
N GLU A 295 -14.05 18.18 -13.87
CA GLU A 295 -15.44 18.46 -14.25
C GLU A 295 -16.03 19.57 -13.37
N GLU A 296 -15.84 19.54 -12.05
CA GLU A 296 -16.25 20.62 -11.13
C GLU A 296 -15.68 21.98 -11.54
N LYS A 297 -14.42 22.01 -12.02
CA LYS A 297 -13.78 23.24 -12.51
C LYS A 297 -14.36 23.73 -13.84
N GLN A 298 -14.80 22.83 -14.72
CA GLN A 298 -15.46 23.20 -15.98
C GLN A 298 -16.90 23.69 -15.76
N GLU A 299 -17.60 23.05 -14.82
CA GLU A 299 -18.98 23.37 -14.47
C GLU A 299 -19.15 24.59 -13.58
N ARG A 300 -18.07 25.18 -13.05
CA ARG A 300 -18.10 26.55 -12.55
C ARG A 300 -18.05 27.51 -13.74
N PRO A 301 -19.19 27.96 -14.31
CA PRO A 301 -19.14 29.02 -15.30
C PRO A 301 -18.45 30.22 -14.67
N ALA A 302 -17.66 30.94 -15.46
CA ALA A 302 -16.93 32.15 -15.08
C ALA A 302 -17.81 33.30 -14.54
N THR A 303 -19.10 33.05 -14.32
CA THR A 303 -20.14 34.00 -13.95
C THR A 303 -20.42 34.06 -12.46
N ILE A 304 -19.78 33.26 -11.60
CA ILE A 304 -19.81 33.53 -10.15
C ILE A 304 -18.69 34.53 -9.87
N PRO A 305 -18.98 35.84 -9.71
CA PRO A 305 -17.96 36.80 -9.34
C PRO A 305 -17.30 36.31 -8.07
N GLU A 306 -15.97 36.27 -8.09
CA GLU A 306 -15.11 35.90 -6.97
C GLU A 306 -15.71 36.45 -5.67
N VAL A 307 -16.28 35.56 -4.84
CA VAL A 307 -16.88 35.95 -3.57
C VAL A 307 -15.73 36.47 -2.72
N LYS A 308 -15.52 37.79 -2.77
CA LYS A 308 -14.51 38.50 -1.99
C LYS A 308 -14.71 38.05 -0.55
N LYS A 309 -13.74 37.32 0.01
CA LYS A 309 -13.74 36.71 1.36
C LYS A 309 -13.93 37.73 2.52
N HIS A 310 -14.23 38.99 2.21
CA HIS A 310 -14.34 40.12 3.12
C HIS A 310 -15.61 40.96 2.87
N GLY A 311 -16.75 40.32 2.57
CA GLY A 311 -18.04 41.02 2.47
C GLY A 311 -18.06 42.15 1.44
N GLY A 312 -17.30 42.01 0.35
CA GLY A 312 -17.20 43.01 -0.71
C GLY A 312 -16.21 44.16 -0.49
N ARG A 313 -15.58 44.28 0.70
CA ARG A 313 -14.56 45.32 0.96
C ARG A 313 -13.16 44.81 0.64
N SER A 314 -12.34 45.63 -0.03
CA SER A 314 -10.92 45.32 -0.25
C SER A 314 -10.13 45.38 1.07
N VAL A 315 -8.97 44.73 1.11
CA VAL A 315 -8.04 44.80 2.25
C VAL A 315 -7.68 46.26 2.55
N GLU A 316 -7.39 47.07 1.53
CA GLU A 316 -7.22 48.53 1.64
C GLU A 316 -8.38 49.24 2.35
N ALA A 317 -9.63 48.89 1.99
CA ALA A 317 -10.81 49.52 2.57
C ALA A 317 -10.99 49.15 4.06
N ILE A 318 -10.57 47.94 4.46
CA ILE A 318 -10.57 47.51 5.87
C ILE A 318 -9.48 48.23 6.66
N LEU A 319 -8.26 48.31 6.11
CA LEU A 319 -7.13 49.00 6.75
C LEU A 319 -7.41 50.50 6.92
N SER A 320 -8.03 51.14 5.92
CA SER A 320 -8.43 52.55 5.99
C SER A 320 -9.47 52.82 7.09
N LEU A 321 -10.37 51.86 7.33
CA LEU A 321 -11.42 51.96 8.37
C LEU A 321 -10.83 51.79 9.78
N LEU A 322 -9.84 50.92 9.92
CA LEU A 322 -9.10 50.73 11.17
C LEU A 322 -8.20 51.92 11.49
N GLY A 323 -7.58 52.54 10.48
CA GLY A 323 -6.79 53.75 10.63
C GLY A 323 -7.60 54.92 11.21
N ARG A 324 -8.81 55.18 10.68
CA ARG A 324 -9.68 56.27 11.16
C ARG A 324 -10.16 56.09 12.61
N ARG A 325 -10.24 54.86 13.11
CA ARG A 325 -10.67 54.60 14.50
C ARG A 325 -9.59 54.92 15.53
N ARG A 326 -8.33 55.10 15.08
CA ARG A 326 -7.17 55.34 15.94
C ARG A 326 -6.86 56.83 16.16
N GLU A 327 -7.43 57.70 15.34
CA GLU A 327 -7.27 59.17 15.44
C GLU A 327 -8.45 59.84 16.16
N ALA A 328 -9.51 59.10 16.46
CA ALA A 328 -10.74 59.61 17.08
C ALA A 328 -10.87 59.26 18.58
N GLY A 329 -9.79 58.80 19.22
CA GLY A 329 -9.71 58.54 20.66
C GLY A 329 -8.34 58.93 21.19
#